data_AF-A0A7X7NGK9-F1
#
_entry.id   AF-A0A7X7NGK9-F1
#
_cell.length_a   1.000
_cell.length_b   1.000
_cell.length_c   1.000
_cell.angle_alpha   90.00
_cell.angle_beta   90.00
_cell.angle_gamma   90.00
#
_symmetry.space_group_name_H-M   'P 1'
#
loop_
_entity.id
_entity.type
_entity.pdbx_description
1 polymer ?
#
loop_
_entity_poly.entity_id
_entity_poly.type
_entity_poly.pdbx_seq_one_letter_code
_entity_poly.pdbx_strand_id
1 'polypeptide(L)'
;MTVFRFCSMLIAVLSGYTIASDYPVINNSGHVGLVQLYSAKSLGSSRLLFSTSADFGYDKNFVTKVISPKELYGLDTSEPEIAMSSLRPSFAFGITNFLDVSLTLPIYLDLMNHYLPQGGIGDLNLGLKFRVPGDKPRLVQGGVLTALRFPTGTPRNGYFPRNTYYFRKDTTNSSANQLAASCYSSRSVETEFLGLFTLDLKWFQFHINSGVNITYNKDLDDVFLFSSGFELRPSNHFAFFTEMSTETRFQNVSDGFKIAEDPFRITPGISLTSSGGANFSLSGSFKLSSNRNDAFYYTANDNKTFTSRIEPAWKVQIQLGWNGLLVAQDRDRDLIRDVDDACPDDAEDADNFEDGDGCPDLDNDHDAIPDSLDKCPNDAEDLDGYEDDDGCPDYDNDFDGIPDSTDRCIDTKEDKDGFADRDGCPDYDNDSDGIPDSLDKCPVLAEDLDRFEDEDGCPDIDNDLDGVPDSIDACPDSAGTSENGCPKAKPKAKEIKRGRVILQGVSFEGGSAILSSSSQNALEQVFESLSDYSEVRLEIQAHTDNSGAPAASRALSQKRAETVRDYLVSKGIDANRLSVSGRGDSEPIADNSTIHGRKLNNRIEIHRRD
;
A
#
# COMPACT_ATOMS: atom_id res chain seq x y z
N MET A 1 51.79 36.64 -52.38
CA MET A 1 51.48 36.86 -50.95
C MET A 1 50.35 37.89 -50.87
N THR A 2 49.41 37.90 -49.90
CA THR A 2 49.43 37.28 -48.56
C THR A 2 48.11 36.55 -48.21
N VAL A 3 47.13 36.46 -49.12
CA VAL A 3 45.81 35.85 -48.84
C VAL A 3 45.82 34.31 -48.88
N PHE A 4 46.69 33.70 -49.69
CA PHE A 4 46.76 32.24 -49.89
C PHE A 4 47.37 31.43 -48.72
N ARG A 5 47.55 32.00 -47.52
CA ARG A 5 48.13 31.31 -46.35
C ARG A 5 47.13 30.92 -45.25
N PHE A 6 45.89 31.41 -45.28
CA PHE A 6 44.88 31.05 -44.26
C PHE A 6 44.08 29.78 -44.62
N CYS A 7 43.81 29.53 -45.90
CA CYS A 7 43.10 28.31 -46.33
C CYS A 7 43.89 27.03 -46.01
N SER A 8 45.23 27.11 -46.04
CA SER A 8 46.14 26.01 -45.69
C SER A 8 46.12 25.59 -44.22
N MET A 9 45.47 26.35 -43.33
CA MET A 9 45.51 26.12 -41.87
C MET A 9 44.21 25.56 -41.29
N LEU A 10 43.11 25.52 -42.07
CA LEU A 10 41.83 24.94 -41.65
C LEU A 10 41.52 23.58 -42.33
N ILE A 11 42.18 23.27 -43.44
CA ILE A 11 42.09 21.96 -44.11
C ILE A 11 43.12 20.96 -43.53
N ALA A 12 44.09 21.44 -42.74
CA ALA A 12 45.16 20.66 -42.12
C ALA A 12 44.77 19.96 -40.79
N VAL A 13 43.48 19.67 -40.58
CA VAL A 13 42.94 19.12 -39.30
C VAL A 13 42.49 17.66 -39.42
N LEU A 14 42.26 17.13 -40.64
CA LEU A 14 41.75 15.76 -40.85
C LEU A 14 42.42 15.05 -42.05
N SER A 15 43.60 14.44 -41.82
CA SER A 15 44.23 13.35 -42.61
C SER A 15 45.64 13.02 -42.08
N GLY A 16 46.13 11.76 -42.00
CA GLY A 16 45.41 10.47 -42.04
C GLY A 16 46.27 9.24 -42.44
N TYR A 17 46.09 8.12 -41.71
CA TYR A 17 46.06 6.66 -41.99
C TYR A 17 47.35 5.91 -42.50
N THR A 18 47.91 4.72 -42.11
CA THR A 18 47.97 3.73 -40.95
C THR A 18 49.28 2.91 -41.07
N ILE A 19 49.60 1.68 -40.60
CA ILE A 19 49.12 0.65 -39.64
C ILE A 19 50.40 0.31 -38.78
N ALA A 20 50.67 -0.81 -38.10
CA ALA A 20 50.07 -2.15 -37.98
C ALA A 20 50.10 -2.64 -36.54
N SER A 21 49.53 -3.85 -36.33
CA SER A 21 49.09 -4.34 -35.02
C SER A 21 48.38 -3.21 -34.21
N ASP A 22 48.39 -3.31 -32.87
CA ASP A 22 48.15 -2.31 -31.82
C ASP A 22 47.01 -1.28 -31.88
N TYR A 23 46.32 -1.02 -30.76
CA TYR A 23 45.86 -1.87 -29.63
C TYR A 23 44.69 -1.05 -28.96
N PRO A 24 43.41 -1.08 -29.44
CA PRO A 24 42.35 -0.18 -28.92
C PRO A 24 41.71 -0.56 -27.57
N VAL A 25 41.12 0.44 -26.93
CA VAL A 25 41.22 0.63 -25.47
C VAL A 25 39.93 0.33 -24.70
N ILE A 26 40.07 -0.20 -23.48
CA ILE A 26 38.99 -0.49 -22.53
C ILE A 26 38.30 0.80 -22.01
N ASN A 27 37.00 0.67 -21.73
CA ASN A 27 36.40 1.25 -20.53
C ASN A 27 35.41 0.22 -19.92
N ASN A 28 34.90 0.47 -18.72
CA ASN A 28 34.04 -0.50 -18.02
C ASN A 28 32.63 -0.69 -18.65
N SER A 29 32.23 0.18 -19.58
CA SER A 29 30.82 0.36 -19.97
C SER A 29 30.55 0.29 -21.48
N GLY A 30 31.56 0.15 -22.34
CA GLY A 30 31.37 0.50 -23.75
C GLY A 30 32.31 -0.07 -24.81
N HIS A 31 33.61 -0.19 -24.56
CA HIS A 31 34.57 -0.63 -25.59
C HIS A 31 34.88 -2.13 -25.57
N VAL A 32 33.82 -2.94 -25.53
CA VAL A 32 33.94 -4.40 -25.44
C VAL A 32 34.09 -5.03 -26.84
N GLY A 33 34.87 -4.38 -27.72
CA GLY A 33 34.70 -4.40 -29.17
C GLY A 33 35.91 -4.81 -30.01
N LEU A 34 36.41 -6.02 -29.78
CA LEU A 34 37.00 -6.87 -30.84
C LEU A 34 38.22 -6.37 -31.63
N VAL A 35 39.01 -5.43 -31.11
CA VAL A 35 40.46 -5.44 -31.35
C VAL A 35 41.16 -5.05 -30.04
N GLN A 36 41.87 -5.99 -29.43
CA GLN A 36 43.00 -5.75 -28.51
C GLN A 36 42.67 -5.03 -27.16
N LEU A 37 43.54 -5.14 -26.14
CA LEU A 37 43.10 -5.18 -24.71
C LEU A 37 41.80 -6.00 -24.55
N TYR A 38 41.73 -7.18 -25.18
CA TYR A 38 40.50 -7.95 -25.35
C TYR A 38 39.95 -8.48 -24.00
N SER A 39 39.20 -7.64 -23.28
CA SER A 39 38.50 -8.05 -22.08
C SER A 39 37.54 -9.20 -22.40
N ALA A 40 37.54 -10.24 -21.56
CA ALA A 40 36.62 -11.37 -21.66
C ALA A 40 35.15 -10.98 -21.44
N LYS A 41 34.88 -9.73 -21.02
CA LYS A 41 33.55 -9.12 -20.98
C LYS A 41 32.86 -9.19 -22.36
N SER A 42 31.53 -9.19 -22.37
CA SER A 42 30.67 -8.99 -23.55
C SER A 42 30.12 -7.57 -23.54
N LEU A 43 29.72 -7.05 -24.72
CA LEU A 43 29.11 -5.73 -24.87
C LEU A 43 27.77 -5.61 -24.12
N GLY A 44 27.08 -6.74 -23.93
CA GLY A 44 25.73 -6.83 -23.37
C GLY A 44 24.67 -6.90 -24.48
N SER A 45 23.54 -7.54 -24.19
CA SER A 45 22.43 -7.71 -25.13
C SER A 45 21.93 -6.35 -25.65
N SER A 46 21.46 -6.31 -26.90
CA SER A 46 20.83 -5.13 -27.53
C SER A 46 21.69 -3.86 -27.58
N ARG A 47 23.00 -3.95 -27.30
CA ARG A 47 23.93 -2.81 -27.32
C ARG A 47 24.71 -2.71 -28.62
N LEU A 48 24.80 -1.48 -29.12
CA LEU A 48 25.65 -1.10 -30.25
C LEU A 48 26.91 -0.37 -29.76
N LEU A 49 28.02 -0.62 -30.42
CA LEU A 49 29.24 0.16 -30.36
C LEU A 49 29.59 0.63 -31.77
N PHE A 50 29.78 1.94 -31.93
CA PHE A 50 30.47 2.53 -33.07
C PHE A 50 31.79 3.14 -32.58
N SER A 51 32.91 2.74 -33.17
CA SER A 51 34.21 3.33 -32.85
C SER A 51 35.08 3.55 -34.08
N THR A 52 36.03 4.46 -33.97
CA THR A 52 37.11 4.63 -34.94
C THR A 52 38.42 4.88 -34.20
N SER A 53 39.43 4.07 -34.49
CA SER A 53 40.80 4.33 -34.03
C SER A 53 41.61 4.99 -35.14
N ALA A 54 42.39 6.00 -34.75
CA ALA A 54 43.53 6.52 -35.47
C ALA A 54 44.84 6.19 -34.72
N ASP A 55 45.98 6.33 -35.39
CA ASP A 55 47.34 6.18 -34.88
C ASP A 55 48.27 7.11 -35.63
N PHE A 56 49.53 7.20 -35.22
CA PHE A 56 50.61 7.88 -35.94
C PHE A 56 51.95 7.29 -35.49
N GLY A 57 52.61 6.54 -36.36
CA GLY A 57 53.97 6.03 -36.21
C GLY A 57 54.90 6.54 -37.29
N TYR A 58 56.20 6.48 -37.01
CA TYR A 58 57.26 7.01 -37.88
C TYR A 58 58.56 6.20 -37.71
N ASP A 59 59.24 5.95 -38.83
CA ASP A 59 60.58 5.33 -38.86
C ASP A 59 61.50 6.06 -39.87
N LYS A 60 62.80 6.02 -39.56
CA LYS A 60 63.91 6.50 -40.38
C LYS A 60 64.74 5.36 -41.00
N ASN A 61 64.57 4.11 -40.56
CA ASN A 61 65.48 2.99 -40.84
C ASN A 61 64.88 1.89 -41.74
N PHE A 62 64.03 2.28 -42.69
CA PHE A 62 63.25 1.38 -43.55
C PHE A 62 64.06 0.30 -44.29
N VAL A 63 65.24 0.67 -44.79
CA VAL A 63 66.17 -0.23 -45.50
C VAL A 63 67.55 -0.09 -44.90
N THR A 64 68.16 -1.21 -44.52
CA THR A 64 69.58 -1.22 -44.15
C THR A 64 70.41 -1.95 -45.21
N LYS A 65 71.32 -1.20 -45.82
CA LYS A 65 72.53 -1.63 -46.56
C LYS A 65 72.48 -2.23 -47.97
N VAL A 66 71.39 -2.74 -48.56
CA VAL A 66 71.53 -3.57 -49.80
C VAL A 66 70.71 -3.19 -51.06
N ILE A 67 69.66 -2.38 -50.98
CA ILE A 67 68.98 -1.82 -52.17
C ILE A 67 68.82 -0.30 -52.02
N SER A 68 68.93 0.43 -53.13
CA SER A 68 68.49 1.82 -53.18
C SER A 68 66.97 1.91 -53.35
N PRO A 69 66.26 2.80 -52.63
CA PRO A 69 64.85 3.15 -52.90
C PRO A 69 64.53 3.47 -54.39
N LYS A 70 65.54 3.78 -55.20
CA LYS A 70 65.47 3.97 -56.64
C LYS A 70 65.14 2.69 -57.40
N GLU A 71 65.64 1.54 -56.96
CA GLU A 71 65.44 0.24 -57.63
C GLU A 71 64.11 -0.41 -57.27
N LEU A 72 63.59 -0.21 -56.05
CA LEU A 72 62.28 -0.73 -55.67
C LEU A 72 61.11 0.20 -56.06
N TYR A 73 61.32 1.52 -56.03
CA TYR A 73 60.22 2.50 -56.13
C TYR A 73 60.49 3.69 -57.07
N GLY A 74 61.66 3.77 -57.72
CA GLY A 74 62.05 4.94 -58.53
C GLY A 74 62.44 6.18 -57.73
N LEU A 75 62.58 6.08 -56.40
CA LEU A 75 62.81 7.21 -55.49
C LEU A 75 64.31 7.46 -55.28
N ASP A 76 64.81 8.64 -55.67
CA ASP A 76 66.24 8.95 -55.66
C ASP A 76 66.77 9.39 -54.27
N THR A 77 66.66 8.49 -53.29
CA THR A 77 67.07 8.69 -51.88
C THR A 77 67.78 7.45 -51.34
N SER A 78 68.65 7.58 -50.33
CA SER A 78 69.39 6.46 -49.73
C SER A 78 68.75 5.90 -48.46
N GLU A 79 68.15 6.77 -47.65
CA GLU A 79 67.46 6.45 -46.40
C GLU A 79 66.12 7.21 -46.43
N PRO A 80 64.97 6.54 -46.69
CA PRO A 80 63.68 7.22 -46.79
C PRO A 80 62.97 7.26 -45.45
N GLU A 81 62.40 8.41 -45.10
CA GLU A 81 61.56 8.58 -43.93
C GLU A 81 60.09 8.28 -44.27
N ILE A 82 59.38 7.63 -43.34
CA ILE A 82 58.01 7.15 -43.54
C ILE A 82 57.12 7.58 -42.36
N ALA A 83 55.91 8.03 -42.67
CA ALA A 83 54.84 8.26 -41.70
C ALA A 83 53.59 7.40 -42.00
N MET A 84 52.98 6.87 -40.94
CA MET A 84 51.99 5.77 -40.90
C MET A 84 50.88 6.15 -39.88
N SER A 85 49.59 6.35 -40.19
CA SER A 85 48.68 7.06 -39.22
C SER A 85 47.13 6.83 -39.03
N SER A 86 46.63 5.61 -38.80
CA SER A 86 45.25 5.23 -38.38
C SER A 86 43.96 5.80 -39.05
N LEU A 87 43.17 4.98 -39.76
CA LEU A 87 41.73 4.89 -39.52
C LEU A 87 41.23 3.44 -39.54
N ARG A 88 40.36 3.11 -38.58
CA ARG A 88 39.64 1.83 -38.48
C ARG A 88 38.20 2.03 -37.99
N PRO A 89 37.28 2.57 -38.81
CA PRO A 89 35.85 2.53 -38.49
C PRO A 89 35.42 1.09 -38.20
N SER A 90 34.76 0.91 -37.06
CA SER A 90 34.39 -0.37 -36.49
C SER A 90 32.99 -0.29 -35.90
N PHE A 91 32.19 -1.31 -36.15
CA PHE A 91 30.85 -1.49 -35.61
C PHE A 91 30.83 -2.80 -34.83
N ALA A 92 30.25 -2.83 -33.64
CA ALA A 92 30.01 -4.07 -32.90
C ALA A 92 28.62 -4.08 -32.29
N PHE A 93 28.04 -5.27 -32.16
CA PHE A 93 26.71 -5.50 -31.61
C PHE A 93 26.73 -6.69 -30.65
N GLY A 94 26.16 -6.53 -29.47
CA GLY A 94 25.97 -7.60 -28.50
C GLY A 94 24.66 -8.33 -28.78
N ILE A 95 24.79 -9.55 -29.31
CA ILE A 95 23.64 -10.42 -29.65
C ILE A 95 23.01 -10.98 -28.38
N THR A 96 23.83 -11.23 -27.35
CA THR A 96 23.40 -11.64 -26.00
C THR A 96 24.35 -11.03 -24.95
N ASN A 97 24.08 -11.27 -23.67
CA ASN A 97 25.01 -10.95 -22.57
C ASN A 97 26.33 -11.77 -22.56
N PHE A 98 26.59 -12.56 -23.59
CA PHE A 98 27.81 -13.36 -23.75
C PHE A 98 28.33 -13.50 -25.19
N LEU A 99 27.62 -13.03 -26.21
CA LEU A 99 28.01 -13.16 -27.62
C LEU A 99 27.99 -11.79 -28.33
N ASP A 100 29.16 -11.37 -28.79
CA ASP A 100 29.34 -10.14 -29.56
C ASP A 100 29.79 -10.45 -30.99
N VAL A 101 29.31 -9.68 -31.96
CA VAL A 101 29.79 -9.64 -33.35
C VAL A 101 30.40 -8.26 -33.64
N SER A 102 31.44 -8.18 -34.47
CA SER A 102 31.95 -6.91 -34.99
C SER A 102 32.33 -6.94 -36.46
N LEU A 103 32.37 -5.75 -37.06
CA LEU A 103 32.87 -5.49 -38.40
C LEU A 103 33.80 -4.28 -38.37
N THR A 104 35.05 -4.46 -38.80
CA THR A 104 36.06 -3.39 -38.88
C THR A 104 36.56 -3.26 -40.32
N LEU A 105 36.52 -2.03 -40.85
CA LEU A 105 37.06 -1.71 -42.18
C LEU A 105 38.27 -0.76 -42.05
N PRO A 106 39.50 -1.26 -42.13
CA PRO A 106 40.69 -0.40 -42.04
C PRO A 106 40.95 0.36 -43.35
N ILE A 107 41.39 1.62 -43.26
CA ILE A 107 41.65 2.52 -44.41
C ILE A 107 43.03 3.17 -44.21
N TYR A 108 43.85 3.31 -45.27
CA TYR A 108 45.32 3.48 -45.28
C TYR A 108 45.74 4.71 -46.15
N LEU A 109 46.78 5.50 -45.82
CA LEU A 109 47.12 6.82 -46.43
C LEU A 109 48.61 7.31 -46.24
N ASP A 110 49.62 6.44 -46.37
CA ASP A 110 50.98 6.81 -45.96
C ASP A 110 51.73 7.85 -46.80
N LEU A 111 52.79 8.39 -46.19
CA LEU A 111 53.69 9.40 -46.75
C LEU A 111 55.13 8.90 -46.80
N MET A 112 55.80 9.12 -47.94
CA MET A 112 57.19 8.74 -48.20
C MET A 112 58.00 9.94 -48.70
N ASN A 113 58.85 10.52 -47.83
CA ASN A 113 59.58 11.76 -48.10
C ASN A 113 58.68 12.87 -48.71
N HIS A 114 59.00 13.36 -49.91
CA HIS A 114 58.29 14.45 -50.62
C HIS A 114 57.27 13.95 -51.66
N TYR A 115 56.99 12.65 -51.72
CA TYR A 115 56.10 12.07 -52.74
C TYR A 115 54.65 12.05 -52.27
N LEU A 116 53.73 12.18 -53.24
CA LEU A 116 52.30 12.36 -52.96
C LEU A 116 51.70 11.15 -52.21
N PRO A 117 50.78 11.39 -51.25
CA PRO A 117 50.08 10.32 -50.55
C PRO A 117 49.35 9.43 -51.56
N GLN A 118 49.48 8.13 -51.38
CA GLN A 118 48.54 7.18 -51.93
C GLN A 118 47.76 6.59 -50.75
N GLY A 119 46.46 6.38 -50.93
CA GLY A 119 45.60 5.76 -49.92
C GLY A 119 44.86 4.56 -50.46
N GLY A 120 44.64 3.58 -49.60
CA GLY A 120 43.99 2.32 -49.91
C GLY A 120 42.96 1.93 -48.87
N ILE A 121 42.01 1.08 -49.25
CA ILE A 121 41.19 0.35 -48.29
C ILE A 121 41.95 -0.94 -47.96
N GLY A 122 41.90 -1.40 -46.72
CA GLY A 122 42.49 -2.67 -46.28
C GLY A 122 41.51 -3.84 -46.33
N ASP A 123 41.93 -4.95 -45.74
CA ASP A 123 41.09 -6.14 -45.59
C ASP A 123 40.02 -5.96 -44.51
N LEU A 124 38.77 -6.26 -44.88
CA LEU A 124 37.60 -6.28 -44.01
C LEU A 124 37.75 -7.38 -42.95
N ASN A 125 37.56 -7.02 -41.68
CA ASN A 125 37.61 -7.96 -40.56
C ASN A 125 36.20 -8.19 -39.99
N LEU A 126 35.75 -9.45 -39.93
CA LEU A 126 34.53 -9.88 -39.27
C LEU A 126 34.90 -10.65 -38.00
N GLY A 127 34.50 -10.14 -36.84
CA GLY A 127 34.82 -10.74 -35.54
C GLY A 127 33.62 -11.37 -34.85
N LEU A 128 33.86 -12.47 -34.13
CA LEU A 128 32.94 -13.09 -33.18
C LEU A 128 33.66 -13.29 -31.85
N LYS A 129 33.03 -12.91 -30.73
CA LYS A 129 33.59 -13.08 -29.39
C LYS A 129 32.56 -13.66 -28.44
N PHE A 130 32.94 -14.73 -27.77
CA PHE A 130 32.15 -15.46 -26.80
C PHE A 130 32.75 -15.33 -25.40
N ARG A 131 31.97 -14.80 -24.45
CA ARG A 131 32.26 -14.81 -23.01
C ARG A 131 31.73 -16.11 -22.41
N VAL A 132 32.45 -16.70 -21.46
CA VAL A 132 31.92 -17.82 -20.66
C VAL A 132 30.70 -17.33 -19.84
N PRO A 133 29.50 -17.91 -20.02
CA PRO A 133 28.28 -17.45 -19.34
C PRO A 133 28.33 -17.54 -17.81
N GLY A 134 27.38 -16.87 -17.16
CA GLY A 134 27.17 -16.89 -15.72
C GLY A 134 26.53 -15.60 -15.21
N ASP A 135 25.75 -15.74 -14.15
CA ASP A 135 24.59 -14.88 -13.89
C ASP A 135 24.88 -13.77 -12.86
N LYS A 136 26.14 -13.62 -12.46
CA LYS A 136 26.61 -12.62 -11.48
C LYS A 136 27.93 -11.99 -11.95
N PRO A 137 28.25 -10.73 -11.57
CA PRO A 137 29.50 -10.06 -11.95
C PRO A 137 30.72 -10.82 -11.39
N ARG A 138 31.39 -11.60 -12.25
CA ARG A 138 32.54 -12.43 -11.86
C ARG A 138 33.81 -11.60 -11.80
N LEU A 139 34.52 -11.68 -10.68
CA LEU A 139 35.90 -11.18 -10.52
C LEU A 139 36.84 -11.70 -11.61
N VAL A 140 36.67 -12.96 -12.02
CA VAL A 140 37.42 -13.60 -13.09
C VAL A 140 36.46 -13.96 -14.23
N GLN A 141 36.80 -13.52 -15.44
CA GLN A 141 36.04 -13.77 -16.67
C GLN A 141 36.97 -14.40 -17.71
N GLY A 142 36.46 -15.42 -18.40
CA GLY A 142 37.14 -16.08 -19.51
C GLY A 142 36.31 -15.97 -20.78
N GLY A 143 36.97 -16.04 -21.94
CA GLY A 143 36.30 -15.99 -23.23
C GLY A 143 37.16 -16.53 -24.37
N VAL A 144 36.56 -16.64 -25.55
CA VAL A 144 37.23 -16.98 -26.79
C VAL A 144 36.79 -16.00 -27.86
N LEU A 145 37.73 -15.58 -28.68
CA LEU A 145 37.51 -14.71 -29.82
C LEU A 145 38.00 -15.39 -31.08
N THR A 146 37.26 -15.21 -32.17
CA THR A 146 37.72 -15.56 -33.51
C THR A 146 37.39 -14.45 -34.49
N ALA A 147 38.26 -14.21 -35.46
CA ALA A 147 38.05 -13.20 -36.47
C ALA A 147 38.44 -13.72 -37.86
N LEU A 148 37.66 -13.37 -38.87
CA LEU A 148 37.87 -13.70 -40.27
C LEU A 148 38.25 -12.42 -41.03
N ARG A 149 39.46 -12.39 -41.55
CA ARG A 149 39.94 -11.31 -42.41
C ARG A 149 39.76 -11.70 -43.87
N PHE A 150 39.05 -10.87 -44.62
CA PHE A 150 38.72 -11.10 -46.03
C PHE A 150 39.60 -10.24 -46.96
N PRO A 151 40.09 -10.78 -48.09
CA PRO A 151 41.04 -10.09 -48.96
C PRO A 151 40.36 -9.01 -49.84
N THR A 152 39.86 -7.95 -49.21
CA THR A 152 39.16 -6.82 -49.85
C THR A 152 40.06 -5.62 -50.14
N GLY A 153 41.28 -5.59 -49.59
CA GLY A 153 42.16 -4.42 -49.65
C GLY A 153 42.70 -4.09 -51.04
N THR A 154 42.95 -2.81 -51.31
CA THR A 154 43.44 -2.34 -52.61
C THR A 154 44.93 -2.63 -52.80
N PRO A 155 45.35 -3.44 -53.78
CA PRO A 155 46.70 -4.00 -53.85
C PRO A 155 47.77 -3.08 -54.47
N ARG A 156 47.53 -1.77 -54.58
CA ARG A 156 48.45 -0.80 -55.22
C ARG A 156 48.50 0.56 -54.55
N ASN A 157 47.36 1.05 -54.06
CA ASN A 157 47.27 2.37 -53.45
C ASN A 157 47.48 2.25 -51.94
N GLY A 158 48.17 3.21 -51.32
CA GLY A 158 48.58 3.18 -49.91
C GLY A 158 50.06 2.82 -49.66
N TYR A 159 50.76 2.27 -50.67
CA TYR A 159 51.80 1.25 -50.53
C TYR A 159 52.83 1.40 -49.38
N PHE A 160 52.83 0.45 -48.43
CA PHE A 160 53.90 0.04 -47.50
C PHE A 160 53.54 -1.32 -46.86
N PRO A 161 54.49 -2.26 -46.66
CA PRO A 161 54.22 -3.52 -45.96
C PRO A 161 54.44 -3.39 -44.45
N ARG A 162 53.40 -3.01 -43.72
CA ARG A 162 53.55 -2.41 -42.39
C ARG A 162 53.70 -3.36 -41.18
N ASN A 163 53.73 -4.69 -41.41
CA ASN A 163 54.05 -5.70 -40.40
C ASN A 163 54.88 -6.84 -41.04
N THR A 164 55.76 -7.50 -40.27
CA THR A 164 56.86 -8.31 -40.84
C THR A 164 56.61 -9.82 -40.98
N TYR A 165 55.36 -10.28 -40.85
CA TYR A 165 54.96 -11.68 -41.06
C TYR A 165 54.31 -11.95 -42.43
N TYR A 166 53.93 -10.92 -43.20
CA TYR A 166 53.39 -11.09 -44.56
C TYR A 166 54.42 -11.56 -45.62
N PHE A 167 55.57 -12.07 -45.20
CA PHE A 167 56.65 -12.51 -46.09
C PHE A 167 57.38 -13.70 -45.48
N ARG A 168 57.15 -14.88 -46.03
CA ARG A 168 57.92 -16.08 -45.69
C ARG A 168 59.40 -15.87 -45.98
N LYS A 169 60.24 -16.16 -44.97
CA LYS A 169 61.67 -15.83 -44.93
C LYS A 169 62.49 -16.31 -46.13
N ASP A 170 62.16 -17.47 -46.69
CA ASP A 170 62.94 -18.15 -47.74
C ASP A 170 62.25 -18.11 -49.13
N THR A 171 61.47 -17.07 -49.42
CA THR A 171 60.81 -16.90 -50.73
C THR A 171 61.83 -16.61 -51.85
N THR A 172 61.87 -17.46 -52.89
CA THR A 172 62.79 -17.29 -54.03
C THR A 172 62.08 -17.00 -55.36
N ASN A 173 62.55 -15.95 -56.04
CA ASN A 173 62.56 -15.75 -57.50
C ASN A 173 61.31 -15.38 -58.34
N SER A 174 60.06 -15.56 -57.89
CA SER A 174 58.90 -15.31 -58.79
C SER A 174 57.90 -14.23 -58.34
N SER A 175 57.98 -13.77 -57.08
CA SER A 175 56.83 -13.16 -56.40
C SER A 175 56.99 -11.67 -56.02
N ALA A 176 58.11 -10.99 -56.30
CA ALA A 176 58.35 -9.60 -55.86
C ALA A 176 57.20 -8.61 -56.19
N ASN A 177 56.69 -8.61 -57.43
CA ASN A 177 55.56 -7.77 -57.85
C ASN A 177 54.18 -8.27 -57.35
N GLN A 178 54.10 -9.47 -56.77
CA GLN A 178 52.89 -10.03 -56.16
C GLN A 178 52.87 -9.78 -54.65
N LEU A 179 54.04 -9.87 -54.00
CA LEU A 179 54.31 -9.55 -52.60
C LEU A 179 54.24 -8.04 -52.32
N ALA A 180 54.76 -7.20 -53.23
CA ALA A 180 54.49 -5.75 -53.19
C ALA A 180 52.99 -5.41 -53.32
N ALA A 181 52.18 -6.37 -53.75
CA ALA A 181 50.75 -6.23 -53.93
C ALA A 181 49.95 -7.08 -52.92
N SER A 182 50.59 -7.53 -51.82
CA SER A 182 49.96 -8.16 -50.64
C SER A 182 50.14 -7.35 -49.34
N CYS A 183 50.63 -6.11 -49.43
CA CYS A 183 50.95 -5.27 -48.26
C CYS A 183 49.74 -4.83 -47.41
N TYR A 184 48.53 -4.84 -48.01
CA TYR A 184 47.26 -4.40 -47.39
C TYR A 184 46.08 -5.31 -47.60
N SER A 185 46.19 -6.17 -48.61
CA SER A 185 45.37 -7.35 -48.70
C SER A 185 46.26 -8.57 -48.59
N SER A 186 45.97 -9.41 -47.61
CA SER A 186 46.55 -10.74 -47.38
C SER A 186 46.44 -11.66 -48.61
N ARG A 187 45.57 -11.33 -49.58
CA ARG A 187 45.22 -12.13 -50.78
C ARG A 187 44.66 -13.52 -50.48
N SER A 188 44.39 -13.79 -49.21
CA SER A 188 43.89 -15.04 -48.67
C SER A 188 42.83 -14.72 -47.63
N VAL A 189 42.21 -15.74 -47.05
CA VAL A 189 41.52 -15.54 -45.76
C VAL A 189 42.58 -15.71 -44.67
N GLU A 190 42.51 -14.91 -43.62
CA GLU A 190 43.17 -15.21 -42.34
C GLU A 190 42.11 -15.56 -41.31
N THR A 191 42.44 -16.43 -40.35
CA THR A 191 41.59 -16.72 -39.19
C THR A 191 42.36 -16.55 -37.90
N GLU A 192 41.91 -15.60 -37.08
CA GLU A 192 42.39 -15.38 -35.72
C GLU A 192 41.61 -16.27 -34.75
N PHE A 193 42.30 -16.85 -33.76
CA PHE A 193 41.74 -17.57 -32.62
C PHE A 193 42.48 -17.12 -31.36
N LEU A 194 41.78 -16.55 -30.39
CA LEU A 194 42.38 -15.93 -29.21
C LEU A 194 41.61 -16.31 -27.94
N GLY A 195 42.33 -16.89 -26.97
CA GLY A 195 41.81 -17.11 -25.62
C GLY A 195 41.93 -15.82 -24.80
N LEU A 196 40.84 -15.45 -24.13
CA LEU A 196 40.71 -14.22 -23.35
C LEU A 196 40.61 -14.55 -21.85
N PHE A 197 41.36 -13.84 -21.02
CA PHE A 197 41.27 -13.88 -19.56
C PHE A 197 41.20 -12.47 -18.99
N THR A 198 40.32 -12.22 -18.01
CA THR A 198 40.23 -10.92 -17.33
C THR A 198 39.97 -11.11 -15.83
N LEU A 199 40.77 -10.40 -15.03
CA LEU A 199 40.55 -10.13 -13.61
C LEU A 199 40.05 -8.68 -13.47
N ASP A 200 38.85 -8.50 -12.93
CA ASP A 200 38.17 -7.21 -12.82
C ASP A 200 37.92 -6.86 -11.35
N LEU A 201 38.59 -5.82 -10.86
CA LEU A 201 38.54 -5.32 -9.49
C LEU A 201 38.06 -3.85 -9.50
N LYS A 202 37.48 -3.38 -8.38
CA LYS A 202 36.83 -2.05 -8.29
C LYS A 202 37.66 -0.89 -8.86
N TRP A 203 38.97 -0.86 -8.62
CA TRP A 203 39.90 0.18 -9.12
C TRP A 203 40.90 -0.31 -10.17
N PHE A 204 40.93 -1.61 -10.47
CA PHE A 204 41.96 -2.21 -11.32
C PHE A 204 41.36 -3.26 -12.27
N GLN A 205 41.75 -3.26 -13.54
CA GLN A 205 41.51 -4.41 -14.42
C GLN A 205 42.85 -4.95 -14.91
N PHE A 206 42.95 -6.27 -15.00
CA PHE A 206 44.10 -6.96 -15.60
C PHE A 206 43.58 -8.04 -16.54
N HIS A 207 44.24 -8.25 -17.66
CA HIS A 207 43.87 -9.29 -18.61
C HIS A 207 45.09 -9.86 -19.32
N ILE A 208 44.94 -11.10 -19.80
CA ILE A 208 45.92 -11.81 -20.62
C ILE A 208 45.18 -12.40 -21.81
N ASN A 209 45.73 -12.18 -23.00
CA ASN A 209 45.20 -12.67 -24.25
C ASN A 209 46.28 -13.47 -24.98
N SER A 210 45.96 -14.67 -25.47
CA SER A 210 46.93 -15.49 -26.20
C SER A 210 46.27 -16.41 -27.21
N GLY A 211 46.93 -16.64 -28.34
CA GLY A 211 46.35 -17.42 -29.44
C GLY A 211 47.17 -17.35 -30.72
N VAL A 212 46.50 -17.58 -31.85
CA VAL A 212 47.14 -17.68 -33.18
C VAL A 212 46.31 -16.97 -34.25
N ASN A 213 46.99 -16.39 -35.23
CA ASN A 213 46.44 -16.05 -36.53
C ASN A 213 47.00 -17.05 -37.55
N ILE A 214 46.09 -17.77 -38.20
CA ILE A 214 46.37 -18.81 -39.20
C ILE A 214 46.05 -18.26 -40.58
N THR A 215 47.02 -18.33 -41.51
CA THR A 215 46.92 -17.71 -42.82
C THR A 215 46.78 -18.75 -43.93
N TYR A 216 45.71 -18.68 -44.73
CA TYR A 216 45.44 -19.66 -45.79
C TYR A 216 46.24 -19.36 -47.09
N ASN A 217 47.55 -19.15 -46.95
CA ASN A 217 48.48 -18.86 -48.04
C ASN A 217 49.86 -19.50 -47.76
N LYS A 218 50.50 -20.10 -48.78
CA LYS A 218 51.78 -20.83 -48.63
C LYS A 218 53.02 -19.94 -48.63
N ASP A 219 52.86 -18.67 -49.02
CA ASP A 219 53.91 -17.66 -49.09
C ASP A 219 53.99 -16.77 -47.83
N LEU A 220 53.10 -17.01 -46.85
CA LEU A 220 52.98 -16.29 -45.59
C LEU A 220 53.29 -17.25 -44.43
N ASP A 221 53.80 -16.75 -43.29
CA ASP A 221 54.06 -17.54 -42.07
C ASP A 221 52.90 -17.34 -41.07
N ASP A 222 52.57 -18.36 -40.26
CA ASP A 222 51.56 -18.24 -39.20
C ASP A 222 52.11 -17.45 -38.00
N VAL A 223 51.22 -16.83 -37.22
CA VAL A 223 51.59 -15.90 -36.14
C VAL A 223 50.97 -16.30 -34.81
N PHE A 224 51.79 -16.45 -33.77
CA PHE A 224 51.38 -16.53 -32.38
C PHE A 224 51.24 -15.12 -31.80
N LEU A 225 50.12 -14.88 -31.11
CA LEU A 225 49.76 -13.59 -30.52
C LEU A 225 49.79 -13.70 -28.99
N PHE A 226 50.37 -12.71 -28.33
CA PHE A 226 50.29 -12.54 -26.88
C PHE A 226 50.14 -11.06 -26.51
N SER A 227 49.20 -10.76 -25.62
CA SER A 227 49.15 -9.48 -24.93
C SER A 227 48.77 -9.63 -23.45
N SER A 228 49.22 -8.68 -22.64
CA SER A 228 48.83 -8.55 -21.24
C SER A 228 48.75 -7.07 -20.89
N GLY A 229 47.60 -6.64 -20.36
CA GLY A 229 47.35 -5.24 -20.06
C GLY A 229 46.83 -5.02 -18.64
N PHE A 230 47.13 -3.84 -18.12
CA PHE A 230 46.74 -3.35 -16.80
C PHE A 230 46.06 -1.99 -16.92
N GLU A 231 44.92 -1.83 -16.25
CA GLU A 231 44.10 -0.63 -16.21
C GLU A 231 43.93 -0.19 -14.75
N LEU A 232 44.21 1.08 -14.45
CA LEU A 232 43.90 1.76 -13.19
C LEU A 232 42.74 2.72 -13.44
N ARG A 233 41.66 2.56 -12.67
CA ARG A 233 40.39 3.30 -12.81
C ARG A 233 40.09 4.11 -11.53
N PRO A 234 40.56 5.37 -11.44
CA PRO A 234 40.20 6.26 -10.32
C PRO A 234 38.71 6.67 -10.32
N SER A 235 38.04 6.63 -11.48
CA SER A 235 36.61 6.89 -11.61
C SER A 235 36.02 6.15 -12.82
N ASN A 236 34.70 6.23 -13.01
CA ASN A 236 34.02 5.70 -14.20
C ASN A 236 34.26 6.54 -15.47
N HIS A 237 34.85 7.73 -15.34
CA HIS A 237 35.04 8.70 -16.41
C HIS A 237 36.49 8.80 -16.89
N PHE A 238 37.45 8.19 -16.17
CA PHE A 238 38.87 8.29 -16.47
C PHE A 238 39.64 7.06 -16.02
N ALA A 239 40.51 6.55 -16.89
CA ALA A 239 41.43 5.46 -16.60
C ALA A 239 42.84 5.72 -17.16
N PHE A 240 43.85 5.23 -16.45
CA PHE A 240 45.18 4.99 -17.00
C PHE A 240 45.30 3.53 -17.40
N PHE A 241 45.99 3.23 -18.49
CA PHE A 241 46.31 1.85 -18.84
C PHE A 241 47.75 1.72 -19.34
N THR A 242 48.26 0.50 -19.30
CA THR A 242 49.48 0.10 -20.01
C THR A 242 49.32 -1.33 -20.52
N GLU A 243 49.67 -1.55 -21.78
CA GLU A 243 49.76 -2.88 -22.36
C GLU A 243 51.21 -3.29 -22.59
N MET A 244 51.46 -4.59 -22.56
CA MET A 244 52.61 -5.24 -23.18
C MET A 244 52.12 -6.24 -24.22
N SER A 245 52.71 -6.22 -25.41
CA SER A 245 52.33 -7.08 -26.54
C SER A 245 53.54 -7.68 -27.25
N THR A 246 53.36 -8.83 -27.89
CA THR A 246 54.32 -9.42 -28.85
C THR A 246 53.62 -10.32 -29.88
N GLU A 247 54.23 -10.43 -31.05
CA GLU A 247 53.77 -11.26 -32.18
C GLU A 247 54.96 -12.11 -32.65
N THR A 248 54.84 -13.45 -32.60
CA THR A 248 55.93 -14.40 -32.93
C THR A 248 55.53 -15.29 -34.10
N ARG A 249 56.38 -15.34 -35.13
CA ARG A 249 56.14 -16.18 -36.33
C ARG A 249 56.51 -17.65 -36.08
N PHE A 250 55.76 -18.57 -36.69
CA PHE A 250 56.10 -19.99 -36.76
C PHE A 250 55.65 -20.61 -38.10
N GLN A 251 56.24 -21.75 -38.49
CA GLN A 251 55.79 -22.54 -39.65
C GLN A 251 55.15 -23.87 -39.23
N ASN A 252 55.65 -24.47 -38.15
CA ASN A 252 55.03 -25.58 -37.45
C ASN A 252 55.11 -25.33 -35.94
N VAL A 253 54.15 -25.86 -35.17
CA VAL A 253 54.15 -25.77 -33.70
C VAL A 253 55.39 -26.46 -33.08
N SER A 254 56.03 -27.38 -33.81
CA SER A 254 57.31 -28.02 -33.44
C SER A 254 58.52 -27.08 -33.43
N ASP A 255 58.45 -25.94 -34.13
CA ASP A 255 59.64 -25.13 -34.44
C ASP A 255 60.02 -24.19 -33.28
N GLY A 256 59.09 -24.00 -32.34
CA GLY A 256 59.26 -23.24 -31.10
C GLY A 256 59.05 -21.73 -31.27
N PHE A 257 58.43 -21.10 -30.26
CA PHE A 257 58.16 -19.67 -30.25
C PHE A 257 59.43 -18.87 -29.87
N LYS A 258 59.87 -17.97 -30.74
CA LYS A 258 61.09 -17.16 -30.61
C LYS A 258 60.90 -15.86 -29.81
N ILE A 259 60.16 -15.96 -28.70
CA ILE A 259 59.71 -14.85 -27.84
C ILE A 259 60.86 -13.94 -27.33
N ALA A 260 62.10 -14.43 -27.28
CA ALA A 260 63.27 -13.63 -26.87
C ALA A 260 64.02 -12.94 -28.03
N GLU A 261 63.70 -13.28 -29.29
CA GLU A 261 64.25 -12.66 -30.51
C GLU A 261 63.26 -11.71 -31.18
N ASP A 262 61.96 -11.98 -31.09
CA ASP A 262 60.89 -11.11 -31.58
C ASP A 262 60.65 -9.90 -30.64
N PRO A 263 60.11 -8.79 -31.15
CA PRO A 263 59.94 -7.56 -30.38
C PRO A 263 58.74 -7.59 -29.44
N PHE A 264 58.86 -6.86 -28.33
CA PHE A 264 57.74 -6.45 -27.51
C PHE A 264 57.38 -4.99 -27.81
N ARG A 265 56.10 -4.63 -27.68
CA ARG A 265 55.70 -3.22 -27.52
C ARG A 265 55.17 -3.00 -26.10
N ILE A 266 55.42 -1.81 -25.56
CA ILE A 266 54.73 -1.35 -24.34
C ILE A 266 53.95 -0.08 -24.71
N THR A 267 52.66 -0.07 -24.36
CA THR A 267 51.68 0.94 -24.80
C THR A 267 50.98 1.55 -23.58
N PRO A 268 51.60 2.51 -22.87
CA PRO A 268 50.92 3.36 -21.89
C PRO A 268 49.93 4.32 -22.56
N GLY A 269 48.82 4.60 -21.89
CA GLY A 269 47.84 5.58 -22.34
C GLY A 269 46.80 5.98 -21.29
N ILE A 270 45.86 6.82 -21.72
CA ILE A 270 44.71 7.30 -20.97
C ILE A 270 43.40 7.05 -21.72
N SER A 271 42.35 6.75 -20.98
CA SER A 271 40.98 6.59 -21.47
C SER A 271 40.07 7.58 -20.74
N LEU A 272 39.17 8.22 -21.47
CA LEU A 272 38.16 9.18 -20.99
C LEU A 272 36.78 8.73 -21.47
N THR A 273 35.81 8.75 -20.57
CA THR A 273 34.43 8.29 -20.79
C THR A 273 33.45 9.35 -20.32
N SER A 274 32.41 9.64 -21.11
CA SER A 274 31.24 10.40 -20.67
C SER A 274 30.13 9.46 -20.19
N SER A 275 29.25 9.95 -19.31
CA SER A 275 28.09 9.17 -18.86
C SER A 275 27.14 8.76 -20.00
N GLY A 276 27.16 9.48 -21.13
CA GLY A 276 26.37 9.16 -22.33
C GLY A 276 27.04 8.19 -23.31
N GLY A 277 28.02 7.40 -22.86
CA GLY A 277 28.67 6.36 -23.68
C GLY A 277 29.66 6.88 -24.72
N ALA A 278 29.98 8.17 -24.74
CA ALA A 278 31.03 8.70 -25.61
C ALA A 278 32.41 8.51 -24.96
N ASN A 279 33.39 8.05 -25.74
CA ASN A 279 34.72 7.68 -25.25
C ASN A 279 35.82 8.27 -26.13
N PHE A 280 36.94 8.62 -25.48
CA PHE A 280 38.18 9.05 -26.11
C PHE A 280 39.36 8.30 -25.46
N SER A 281 40.31 7.80 -26.24
CA SER A 281 41.58 7.32 -25.68
C SER A 281 42.79 7.89 -26.43
N LEU A 282 43.92 7.98 -25.72
CA LEU A 282 45.20 8.44 -26.24
C LEU A 282 46.32 7.57 -25.64
N SER A 283 47.13 6.95 -26.49
CA SER A 283 48.31 6.18 -26.05
C SER A 283 49.54 6.49 -26.89
N GLY A 284 50.70 6.09 -26.38
CA GLY A 284 51.97 6.09 -27.11
C GLY A 284 52.67 4.76 -26.88
N SER A 285 52.89 3.99 -27.94
CA SER A 285 53.58 2.70 -27.90
C SER A 285 55.06 2.84 -28.27
N PHE A 286 55.89 2.04 -27.61
CA PHE A 286 57.35 2.01 -27.78
C PHE A 286 57.82 0.57 -27.97
N LYS A 287 58.69 0.34 -28.95
CA LYS A 287 59.26 -0.99 -29.24
C LYS A 287 60.46 -1.28 -28.32
N LEU A 288 60.44 -2.44 -27.68
CA LEU A 288 61.56 -3.05 -26.97
C LEU A 288 61.99 -4.33 -27.72
N SER A 289 63.25 -4.41 -28.11
CA SER A 289 63.87 -5.65 -28.62
C SER A 289 65.30 -5.75 -28.08
N SER A 290 65.72 -6.98 -27.73
CA SER A 290 67.10 -7.26 -27.33
C SER A 290 68.04 -7.35 -28.55
N ASN A 291 67.47 -7.63 -29.72
CA ASN A 291 68.21 -7.83 -30.95
C ASN A 291 68.16 -6.57 -31.85
N ARG A 292 69.16 -6.38 -32.71
CA ARG A 292 69.15 -5.33 -33.74
C ARG A 292 68.75 -5.87 -35.12
N ASN A 293 68.57 -7.18 -35.23
CA ASN A 293 68.44 -7.91 -36.49
C ASN A 293 67.01 -8.44 -36.74
N ASP A 294 65.98 -7.78 -36.19
CA ASP A 294 64.54 -8.03 -36.42
C ASP A 294 64.06 -7.75 -37.86
N ALA A 295 64.98 -7.84 -38.82
CA ALA A 295 64.86 -7.37 -40.19
C ALA A 295 64.80 -8.57 -41.16
N PHE A 296 64.21 -8.36 -42.33
CA PHE A 296 64.02 -9.43 -43.32
C PHE A 296 65.34 -9.86 -43.98
N TYR A 297 65.30 -10.99 -44.70
CA TYR A 297 66.43 -11.50 -45.49
C TYR A 297 65.94 -12.14 -46.81
N TYR A 298 65.36 -11.36 -47.72
CA TYR A 298 65.04 -11.82 -49.08
C TYR A 298 66.33 -12.00 -49.90
N THR A 299 66.44 -13.00 -50.79
CA THR A 299 67.61 -13.16 -51.68
C THR A 299 67.17 -13.29 -53.14
N ALA A 300 67.70 -12.41 -54.01
CA ALA A 300 67.43 -12.45 -55.45
C ALA A 300 68.54 -13.16 -56.24
N ASN A 301 68.28 -13.39 -57.53
CA ASN A 301 69.13 -14.08 -58.52
C ASN A 301 70.66 -13.81 -58.49
N ASP A 302 71.11 -12.65 -57.99
CA ASP A 302 72.53 -12.27 -57.91
C ASP A 302 73.22 -12.70 -56.58
N ASN A 303 72.57 -13.53 -55.76
CA ASN A 303 73.04 -13.89 -54.40
C ASN A 303 73.16 -12.66 -53.45
N LYS A 304 72.41 -11.59 -53.74
CA LYS A 304 72.27 -10.40 -52.90
C LYS A 304 71.13 -10.61 -51.90
N THR A 305 71.42 -10.49 -50.61
CA THR A 305 70.42 -10.61 -49.53
C THR A 305 69.98 -9.22 -49.06
N PHE A 306 68.68 -8.97 -48.96
CA PHE A 306 68.10 -7.65 -48.67
C PHE A 306 67.43 -7.60 -47.31
N THR A 307 67.69 -6.51 -46.59
CA THR A 307 67.34 -6.36 -45.17
C THR A 307 66.60 -5.05 -44.92
N SER A 308 65.28 -5.12 -45.07
CA SER A 308 64.32 -4.09 -44.64
C SER A 308 63.90 -4.30 -43.19
N ARG A 309 63.50 -3.21 -42.54
CA ARG A 309 62.85 -3.19 -41.23
C ARG A 309 61.61 -2.33 -41.36
N ILE A 310 60.46 -2.82 -40.91
CA ILE A 310 59.18 -2.12 -41.08
C ILE A 310 58.34 -2.26 -39.81
N GLU A 311 58.78 -1.56 -38.76
CA GLU A 311 58.02 -1.33 -37.53
C GLU A 311 58.44 0.02 -36.95
N PRO A 312 57.51 0.97 -36.74
CA PRO A 312 57.87 2.30 -36.27
C PRO A 312 58.49 2.26 -34.87
N ALA A 313 59.48 3.11 -34.62
CA ALA A 313 60.18 3.14 -33.33
C ALA A 313 59.27 3.62 -32.18
N TRP A 314 58.26 4.42 -32.52
CA TRP A 314 57.18 4.88 -31.65
C TRP A 314 55.90 5.02 -32.48
N LYS A 315 54.72 4.79 -31.87
CA LYS A 315 53.40 4.96 -32.49
C LYS A 315 52.41 5.54 -31.48
N VAL A 316 51.91 6.75 -31.74
CA VAL A 316 50.78 7.34 -31.00
C VAL A 316 49.48 6.69 -31.47
N GLN A 317 48.46 6.60 -30.62
CA GLN A 317 47.11 6.15 -30.97
C GLN A 317 46.06 7.10 -30.39
N ILE A 318 45.01 7.39 -31.15
CA ILE A 318 43.83 8.16 -30.75
C ILE A 318 42.61 7.33 -31.05
N GLN A 319 41.68 7.18 -30.10
CA GLN A 319 40.41 6.50 -30.34
C GLN A 319 39.24 7.42 -30.03
N LEU A 320 38.20 7.30 -30.83
CA LEU A 320 36.88 7.85 -30.55
C LEU A 320 35.86 6.72 -30.67
N GLY A 321 34.84 6.72 -29.81
CA GLY A 321 33.72 5.82 -29.98
C GLY A 321 32.51 6.21 -29.15
N TRP A 322 31.35 5.75 -29.57
CA TRP A 322 30.10 5.82 -28.84
C TRP A 322 29.50 4.43 -28.68
N ASN A 323 29.01 4.14 -27.49
CA ASN A 323 28.26 2.92 -27.21
C ASN A 323 26.91 3.27 -26.56
N GLY A 324 25.92 2.43 -26.78
CA GLY A 324 24.61 2.58 -26.17
C GLY A 324 23.68 1.42 -26.48
N LEU A 325 22.46 1.53 -25.97
CA LEU A 325 21.38 0.59 -26.23
C LEU A 325 20.64 0.97 -27.51
N LEU A 326 20.14 -0.03 -28.26
CA LEU A 326 19.28 0.19 -29.44
C LEU A 326 17.78 0.25 -29.09
N VAL A 327 17.42 -0.20 -27.89
CA VAL A 327 16.06 -0.27 -27.35
C VAL A 327 16.14 0.20 -25.89
N ALA A 328 15.03 0.60 -25.27
CA ALA A 328 14.98 0.65 -23.81
C ALA A 328 15.35 -0.73 -23.21
N GLN A 329 15.78 -0.76 -21.96
CA GLN A 329 15.79 -1.99 -21.18
C GLN A 329 14.56 -1.99 -20.25
N ASP A 330 14.21 -3.20 -19.89
CA ASP A 330 12.94 -3.76 -19.45
C ASP A 330 13.38 -5.24 -19.24
N ARG A 331 13.46 -5.70 -17.98
CA ARG A 331 14.42 -6.75 -17.57
C ARG A 331 13.69 -8.02 -17.11
N ASP A 332 12.96 -7.83 -16.04
CA ASP A 332 11.78 -8.48 -15.43
C ASP A 332 10.61 -8.69 -16.43
N ARG A 333 10.17 -7.61 -17.10
CA ARG A 333 9.07 -7.48 -18.08
C ARG A 333 7.69 -7.12 -17.53
N ASP A 334 7.68 -6.16 -16.62
CA ASP A 334 6.51 -5.38 -16.18
C ASP A 334 5.97 -4.40 -17.24
N LEU A 335 6.76 -4.08 -18.28
CA LEU A 335 6.54 -3.06 -19.34
C LEU A 335 6.95 -1.62 -18.96
N ILE A 336 7.48 -1.40 -17.75
CA ILE A 336 8.19 -0.20 -17.35
C ILE A 336 9.62 -0.32 -17.93
N ARG A 337 10.49 0.65 -17.66
CA ARG A 337 11.85 0.70 -18.20
C ARG A 337 12.84 0.79 -17.06
N ASP A 338 13.94 0.05 -17.18
CA ASP A 338 15.22 0.04 -16.41
C ASP A 338 15.78 1.40 -15.87
N VAL A 339 15.20 2.52 -16.29
CA VAL A 339 15.63 3.91 -16.06
C VAL A 339 14.54 4.80 -15.46
N ASP A 340 13.29 4.34 -15.45
CA ASP A 340 12.17 4.94 -14.72
C ASP A 340 11.76 4.06 -13.53
N ASP A 341 11.98 2.74 -13.62
CA ASP A 341 11.60 1.73 -12.65
C ASP A 341 12.54 1.67 -11.42
N ALA A 342 11.96 1.31 -10.27
CA ALA A 342 12.59 1.30 -8.95
C ALA A 342 13.12 -0.07 -8.50
N CYS A 343 12.62 -1.19 -9.03
CA CYS A 343 13.04 -2.56 -8.73
C CYS A 343 13.48 -3.37 -9.98
N PRO A 344 14.50 -2.96 -10.78
CA PRO A 344 14.69 -3.41 -12.16
C PRO A 344 15.22 -4.85 -12.39
N ASP A 345 15.01 -5.77 -11.46
CA ASP A 345 15.25 -7.20 -11.62
C ASP A 345 14.06 -8.06 -11.09
N ASP A 346 13.03 -7.45 -10.51
CA ASP A 346 11.85 -8.06 -9.85
C ASP A 346 10.57 -7.36 -10.36
N ALA A 347 9.63 -8.10 -10.98
CA ALA A 347 8.48 -7.50 -11.68
C ALA A 347 7.34 -7.06 -10.75
N GLU A 348 6.73 -5.90 -11.06
CA GLU A 348 5.43 -5.41 -10.55
C GLU A 348 4.26 -6.40 -10.80
N ASP A 349 3.25 -6.37 -9.93
CA ASP A 349 2.11 -7.31 -9.89
C ASP A 349 0.79 -6.77 -10.50
N ALA A 350 0.72 -5.47 -10.81
CA ALA A 350 -0.37 -4.81 -11.55
C ALA A 350 -1.79 -5.00 -10.96
N ASP A 351 -1.95 -4.77 -9.65
CA ASP A 351 -3.23 -4.91 -8.94
C ASP A 351 -4.03 -3.58 -8.83
N ASN A 352 -3.47 -2.45 -9.30
CA ASN A 352 -3.91 -1.05 -9.18
C ASN A 352 -3.42 -0.29 -7.92
N PHE A 353 -2.56 -0.88 -7.09
CA PHE A 353 -1.80 -0.21 -6.03
C PHE A 353 -0.35 0.08 -6.50
N GLU A 354 0.10 1.32 -6.31
CA GLU A 354 1.39 1.93 -6.71
C GLU A 354 2.07 1.53 -8.08
N ASP A 355 1.38 0.81 -9.01
CA ASP A 355 1.64 0.43 -10.43
C ASP A 355 2.68 1.24 -11.26
N GLY A 356 2.92 2.50 -10.92
CA GLY A 356 3.74 3.45 -11.68
C GLY A 356 5.23 3.47 -11.33
N ASP A 357 5.69 2.69 -10.36
CA ASP A 357 7.06 2.71 -9.81
C ASP A 357 7.93 1.52 -10.26
N GLY A 358 7.34 0.34 -10.52
CA GLY A 358 8.04 -0.86 -11.01
C GLY A 358 8.60 -1.79 -9.93
N CYS A 359 8.18 -1.64 -8.69
CA CYS A 359 8.30 -2.65 -7.65
C CYS A 359 7.00 -3.48 -7.52
N PRO A 360 7.10 -4.73 -7.03
CA PRO A 360 5.94 -5.47 -6.57
C PRO A 360 5.58 -5.14 -5.14
N ASP A 361 4.31 -4.86 -4.90
CA ASP A 361 3.72 -4.60 -3.59
C ASP A 361 2.84 -5.81 -3.21
N LEU A 362 3.30 -6.56 -2.20
CA LEU A 362 2.81 -7.90 -1.83
C LEU A 362 2.07 -7.93 -0.48
N ASP A 363 1.75 -6.75 0.04
CA ASP A 363 1.31 -6.40 1.40
C ASP A 363 1.01 -4.88 1.39
N ASN A 364 -0.03 -4.48 0.64
CA ASN A 364 -0.25 -3.08 0.22
C ASN A 364 -0.37 -2.08 1.38
N ASP A 365 -1.19 -2.38 2.39
CA ASP A 365 -1.43 -1.51 3.54
C ASP A 365 -0.52 -1.80 4.75
N HIS A 366 0.29 -2.87 4.66
CA HIS A 366 1.38 -3.25 5.56
C HIS A 366 0.95 -3.83 6.93
N ASP A 367 -0.20 -4.52 7.02
CA ASP A 367 -0.60 -5.26 8.23
C ASP A 367 0.12 -6.62 8.40
N ALA A 368 0.78 -7.11 7.33
CA ALA A 368 1.49 -8.39 7.17
C ALA A 368 0.66 -9.60 6.72
N ILE A 369 -0.56 -9.40 6.21
CA ILE A 369 -1.37 -10.35 5.44
C ILE A 369 -1.15 -10.06 3.93
N PRO A 370 -0.56 -10.98 3.14
CA PRO A 370 -0.33 -10.73 1.72
C PRO A 370 -1.64 -10.68 0.93
N ASP A 371 -1.77 -9.76 -0.04
CA ASP A 371 -3.02 -9.40 -0.75
C ASP A 371 -3.71 -10.59 -1.46
N SER A 372 -2.95 -11.65 -1.71
CA SER A 372 -3.42 -12.93 -2.26
C SER A 372 -4.21 -13.82 -1.28
N LEU A 373 -4.22 -13.47 0.00
CA LEU A 373 -4.94 -14.13 1.11
C LEU A 373 -5.96 -13.20 1.78
N ASP A 374 -5.65 -11.91 1.76
CA ASP A 374 -6.40 -10.79 2.29
C ASP A 374 -7.80 -10.59 1.65
N LYS A 375 -8.73 -9.95 2.39
CA LYS A 375 -10.08 -9.62 1.93
C LYS A 375 -10.29 -8.11 1.64
N CYS A 376 -9.55 -7.20 2.28
CA CYS A 376 -9.61 -5.75 2.15
C CYS A 376 -8.21 -5.14 1.87
N PRO A 377 -7.50 -5.47 0.77
CA PRO A 377 -6.03 -5.39 0.68
C PRO A 377 -5.48 -3.98 0.35
N ASN A 378 -6.01 -2.98 1.05
CA ASN A 378 -5.82 -1.53 0.94
C ASN A 378 -6.23 -0.80 2.26
N ASP A 379 -6.87 -1.49 3.19
CA ASP A 379 -7.44 -0.99 4.45
C ASP A 379 -6.97 -1.92 5.59
N ALA A 380 -5.77 -1.68 6.15
CA ALA A 380 -5.07 -2.56 7.11
C ALA A 380 -5.88 -2.99 8.35
N GLU A 381 -5.67 -4.25 8.76
CA GLU A 381 -6.19 -4.88 9.98
C GLU A 381 -5.84 -4.11 11.27
N ASP A 382 -6.76 -4.07 12.24
CA ASP A 382 -6.64 -3.29 13.47
C ASP A 382 -6.23 -4.12 14.72
N LEU A 383 -6.32 -5.45 14.61
CA LEU A 383 -5.74 -6.47 15.51
C LEU A 383 -6.23 -6.40 16.97
N ASP A 384 -7.55 -6.26 17.16
CA ASP A 384 -8.19 -6.24 18.47
C ASP A 384 -8.40 -7.65 19.09
N GLY A 385 -8.46 -8.70 18.25
CA GLY A 385 -8.76 -10.08 18.63
C GLY A 385 -10.03 -10.69 18.00
N TYR A 386 -10.80 -9.90 17.24
CA TYR A 386 -11.94 -10.31 16.43
C TYR A 386 -11.55 -10.44 14.94
N GLU A 387 -11.97 -11.54 14.30
CA GLU A 387 -11.65 -12.03 12.93
C GLU A 387 -10.21 -11.86 12.31
N ASP A 388 -9.22 -11.25 13.01
CA ASP A 388 -7.72 -11.18 12.92
C ASP A 388 -6.94 -11.91 11.79
N ASP A 389 -7.43 -13.06 11.31
CA ASP A 389 -6.86 -13.94 10.29
C ASP A 389 -7.29 -13.55 8.84
N ASP A 390 -8.08 -12.48 8.65
CA ASP A 390 -8.81 -12.20 7.40
C ASP A 390 -8.40 -10.96 6.58
N GLY A 391 -7.79 -9.94 7.21
CA GLY A 391 -7.36 -8.71 6.55
C GLY A 391 -8.50 -7.77 6.23
N CYS A 392 -9.33 -7.41 7.22
CA CYS A 392 -10.40 -6.43 7.12
C CYS A 392 -10.71 -5.85 8.50
N PRO A 393 -10.34 -4.58 8.80
CA PRO A 393 -10.58 -3.98 10.11
C PRO A 393 -12.07 -3.87 10.43
N ASP A 394 -12.51 -4.65 11.41
CA ASP A 394 -13.86 -4.61 11.95
C ASP A 394 -13.99 -3.44 12.96
N TYR A 395 -14.90 -2.52 12.67
CA TYR A 395 -15.10 -1.28 13.44
C TYR A 395 -16.42 -1.26 14.26
N ASP A 396 -17.08 -2.41 14.41
CA ASP A 396 -18.38 -2.63 15.11
C ASP A 396 -18.57 -4.15 15.27
N ASN A 397 -17.79 -4.79 16.16
CA ASN A 397 -17.57 -6.25 16.18
C ASN A 397 -18.85 -7.10 16.33
N ASP A 398 -19.81 -6.67 17.14
CA ASP A 398 -21.10 -7.37 17.25
C ASP A 398 -22.18 -6.89 16.25
N PHE A 399 -21.88 -5.83 15.49
CA PHE A 399 -22.70 -5.18 14.47
C PHE A 399 -23.99 -4.52 15.00
N ASP A 400 -23.94 -3.72 16.07
CA ASP A 400 -25.10 -2.96 16.58
C ASP A 400 -25.20 -1.53 16.02
N GLY A 401 -24.08 -0.97 15.55
CA GLY A 401 -23.95 0.41 15.09
C GLY A 401 -23.29 1.37 16.08
N ILE A 402 -22.70 0.88 17.17
CA ILE A 402 -21.81 1.62 18.07
C ILE A 402 -20.37 1.11 17.80
N PRO A 403 -19.43 1.98 17.36
CA PRO A 403 -18.07 1.53 17.10
C PRO A 403 -17.30 1.18 18.38
N ASP A 404 -16.46 0.16 18.34
CA ASP A 404 -15.77 -0.45 19.51
C ASP A 404 -14.92 0.56 20.28
N SER A 405 -14.34 1.53 19.56
CA SER A 405 -13.62 2.69 20.13
C SER A 405 -14.45 3.59 21.08
N THR A 406 -15.77 3.44 21.07
CA THR A 406 -16.75 4.09 21.95
C THR A 406 -17.61 3.12 22.76
N ASP A 407 -17.53 1.84 22.44
CA ASP A 407 -18.29 0.77 23.08
C ASP A 407 -17.68 0.35 24.44
N ARG A 408 -18.46 -0.33 25.28
CA ARG A 408 -17.99 -0.94 26.54
C ARG A 408 -18.09 -2.45 26.55
N CYS A 409 -18.86 -3.04 25.65
CA CYS A 409 -19.25 -4.45 25.62
C CYS A 409 -18.89 -5.19 24.32
N ILE A 410 -18.49 -4.50 23.23
CA ILE A 410 -17.74 -4.94 22.01
C ILE A 410 -18.21 -6.24 21.33
N ASP A 411 -18.15 -7.37 22.04
CA ASP A 411 -18.64 -8.69 21.64
C ASP A 411 -20.16 -8.88 21.85
N THR A 412 -20.88 -7.91 22.44
CA THR A 412 -22.18 -8.15 23.12
C THR A 412 -23.23 -7.06 22.91
N LYS A 413 -23.92 -7.16 21.77
CA LYS A 413 -24.99 -6.29 21.26
C LYS A 413 -25.93 -5.66 22.29
N GLU A 414 -25.97 -4.33 22.28
CA GLU A 414 -27.01 -3.45 22.83
C GLU A 414 -28.43 -3.82 22.32
N ASP A 415 -29.42 -3.87 23.20
CA ASP A 415 -30.81 -4.25 22.88
C ASP A 415 -31.80 -3.08 22.65
N LYS A 416 -31.38 -1.84 22.91
CA LYS A 416 -31.95 -0.58 22.35
C LYS A 416 -33.42 -0.35 22.73
N ASP A 417 -33.71 -0.44 24.02
CA ASP A 417 -35.07 -0.23 24.56
C ASP A 417 -35.42 1.25 24.83
N GLY A 418 -34.41 2.12 24.95
CA GLY A 418 -34.52 3.54 25.28
C GLY A 418 -33.80 3.97 26.57
N PHE A 419 -33.27 3.03 27.35
CA PHE A 419 -32.26 3.24 28.38
C PHE A 419 -30.86 2.97 27.80
N ALA A 420 -29.81 3.57 28.39
CA ALA A 420 -28.39 3.53 27.95
C ALA A 420 -28.10 3.86 26.46
N ASP A 421 -28.53 3.03 25.49
CA ASP A 421 -28.61 3.18 24.02
C ASP A 421 -27.29 3.51 23.27
N ARG A 422 -26.19 3.77 23.99
CA ARG A 422 -25.03 4.54 23.50
C ARG A 422 -23.70 4.18 24.15
N ASP A 423 -23.70 3.16 24.99
CA ASP A 423 -22.47 2.63 25.54
C ASP A 423 -22.27 1.14 25.30
N GLY A 424 -23.17 0.51 24.53
CA GLY A 424 -22.95 -0.78 23.88
C GLY A 424 -23.29 -1.99 24.74
N CYS A 425 -23.57 -1.76 26.02
CA CYS A 425 -23.90 -2.82 26.95
C CYS A 425 -25.43 -2.95 27.09
N PRO A 426 -26.03 -4.09 26.74
CA PRO A 426 -27.46 -4.31 26.98
C PRO A 426 -27.75 -4.38 28.49
N ASP A 427 -28.58 -3.46 28.97
CA ASP A 427 -28.99 -3.33 30.37
C ASP A 427 -30.30 -4.12 30.61
N TYR A 428 -30.19 -5.41 30.97
CA TYR A 428 -31.34 -6.31 31.19
C TYR A 428 -32.08 -6.12 32.54
N ASP A 429 -31.83 -5.03 33.26
CA ASP A 429 -32.35 -4.67 34.59
C ASP A 429 -32.06 -3.17 34.85
N ASN A 430 -32.74 -2.30 34.08
CA ASN A 430 -32.36 -0.89 33.87
C ASN A 430 -32.26 -0.03 35.15
N ASP A 431 -33.17 -0.21 36.11
CA ASP A 431 -33.13 0.50 37.39
C ASP A 431 -32.52 -0.32 38.55
N SER A 432 -32.18 -1.60 38.26
CA SER A 432 -31.40 -2.50 39.12
C SER A 432 -32.09 -2.90 40.43
N ASP A 433 -33.42 -3.07 40.43
CA ASP A 433 -34.16 -3.64 41.57
C ASP A 433 -34.05 -5.18 41.65
N GLY A 434 -33.82 -5.85 40.51
CA GLY A 434 -33.73 -7.31 40.38
C GLY A 434 -34.83 -7.97 39.55
N ILE A 435 -35.78 -7.22 39.00
CA ILE A 435 -36.80 -7.66 38.03
C ILE A 435 -36.33 -7.29 36.60
N PRO A 436 -36.06 -8.25 35.70
CA PRO A 436 -35.65 -7.93 34.33
C PRO A 436 -36.77 -7.26 33.54
N ASP A 437 -36.44 -6.27 32.70
CA ASP A 437 -37.40 -5.36 32.00
C ASP A 437 -38.46 -6.08 31.16
N SER A 438 -38.13 -7.30 30.71
CA SER A 438 -39.05 -8.20 29.99
C SER A 438 -40.21 -8.77 30.83
N LEU A 439 -40.14 -8.63 32.15
CA LEU A 439 -41.15 -9.04 33.14
C LEU A 439 -41.74 -7.84 33.89
N ASP A 440 -40.98 -6.75 33.95
CA ASP A 440 -41.27 -5.52 34.67
C ASP A 440 -42.41 -4.69 34.02
N LYS A 441 -43.16 -3.92 34.82
CA LYS A 441 -44.23 -3.02 34.35
C LYS A 441 -43.81 -1.55 34.25
N CYS A 442 -42.78 -1.10 34.98
CA CYS A 442 -42.28 0.27 35.06
C CYS A 442 -40.73 0.33 34.95
N PRO A 443 -40.09 -0.13 33.84
CA PRO A 443 -38.68 -0.57 33.81
C PRO A 443 -37.61 0.56 33.80
N VAL A 444 -37.85 1.64 34.54
CA VAL A 444 -36.96 2.79 34.78
C VAL A 444 -37.27 3.45 36.15
N LEU A 445 -37.98 2.74 37.04
CA LEU A 445 -38.52 3.18 38.32
C LEU A 445 -38.54 1.99 39.32
N ALA A 446 -37.39 1.66 39.89
CA ALA A 446 -37.22 0.56 40.85
C ALA A 446 -38.33 0.44 41.92
N GLU A 447 -38.80 -0.79 42.13
CA GLU A 447 -39.73 -1.28 43.14
C GLU A 447 -39.40 -0.82 44.58
N ASP A 448 -40.41 -0.53 45.41
CA ASP A 448 -40.22 -0.03 46.79
C ASP A 448 -40.62 -0.98 47.95
N LEU A 449 -40.87 -2.27 47.63
CA LEU A 449 -40.71 -3.44 48.53
C LEU A 449 -41.35 -3.30 49.93
N ASP A 450 -42.60 -2.85 49.97
CA ASP A 450 -43.34 -2.59 51.21
C ASP A 450 -44.27 -3.76 51.65
N ARG A 451 -44.51 -4.72 50.73
CA ARG A 451 -45.49 -5.85 50.72
C ARG A 451 -46.83 -5.60 50.04
N PHE A 452 -47.01 -4.48 49.36
CA PHE A 452 -48.05 -4.26 48.37
C PHE A 452 -47.46 -4.42 46.95
N GLU A 453 -48.19 -5.15 46.09
CA GLU A 453 -47.88 -5.66 44.73
C GLU A 453 -46.42 -6.06 44.30
N ASP A 454 -45.39 -6.00 45.17
CA ASP A 454 -43.99 -6.56 45.26
C ASP A 454 -43.37 -7.44 44.11
N GLU A 455 -44.18 -8.09 43.28
CA GLU A 455 -43.79 -8.99 42.18
C GLU A 455 -43.95 -8.33 40.78
N ASP A 456 -44.11 -7.01 40.69
CA ASP A 456 -44.57 -6.33 39.46
C ASP A 456 -43.66 -5.24 38.86
N GLY A 457 -42.75 -4.64 39.65
CA GLY A 457 -41.76 -3.66 39.17
C GLY A 457 -42.22 -2.20 39.17
N CYS A 458 -43.37 -1.87 39.73
CA CYS A 458 -43.88 -0.50 39.82
C CYS A 458 -44.01 -0.05 41.30
N PRO A 459 -43.22 0.95 41.76
CA PRO A 459 -43.30 1.44 43.14
C PRO A 459 -44.67 2.07 43.43
N ASP A 460 -45.42 1.44 44.33
CA ASP A 460 -46.78 1.81 44.72
C ASP A 460 -46.78 2.89 45.81
N ILE A 461 -46.40 4.10 45.41
CA ILE A 461 -46.19 5.29 46.27
C ILE A 461 -47.45 5.75 47.05
N ASP A 462 -48.64 5.24 46.74
CA ASP A 462 -49.96 5.60 47.33
C ASP A 462 -50.90 4.38 47.26
N ASN A 463 -50.60 3.33 48.03
CA ASN A 463 -51.20 1.99 48.00
C ASN A 463 -52.75 1.95 47.97
N ASP A 464 -53.40 2.83 48.73
CA ASP A 464 -54.86 2.89 48.83
C ASP A 464 -55.53 3.99 47.97
N LEU A 465 -54.73 4.84 47.34
CA LEU A 465 -55.12 5.93 46.42
C LEU A 465 -55.99 7.02 47.07
N ASP A 466 -55.81 7.29 48.37
CA ASP A 466 -56.36 8.46 49.12
C ASP A 466 -55.77 9.79 48.63
N GLY A 467 -54.51 9.79 48.17
CA GLY A 467 -53.73 10.99 47.87
C GLY A 467 -52.73 11.37 48.98
N VAL A 468 -52.37 10.43 49.84
CA VAL A 468 -51.36 10.57 50.90
C VAL A 468 -50.33 9.44 50.76
N PRO A 469 -49.09 9.73 50.30
CA PRO A 469 -48.10 8.69 50.08
C PRO A 469 -47.73 7.89 51.34
N ASP A 470 -47.54 6.59 51.20
CA ASP A 470 -47.37 5.62 52.30
C ASP A 470 -46.24 5.98 53.28
N SER A 471 -45.17 6.58 52.76
CA SER A 471 -44.05 7.14 53.55
C SER A 471 -44.46 8.18 54.62
N ILE A 472 -45.66 8.76 54.51
CA ILE A 472 -46.27 9.69 55.49
C ILE A 472 -47.67 9.27 55.93
N ASP A 473 -48.18 8.13 55.47
CA ASP A 473 -49.47 7.60 55.87
C ASP A 473 -49.42 6.91 57.25
N ALA A 474 -50.56 6.80 57.91
CA ALA A 474 -50.71 6.10 59.19
C ALA A 474 -51.57 4.82 59.09
N CYS A 475 -52.17 4.58 57.92
CA CYS A 475 -52.98 3.44 57.54
C CYS A 475 -52.81 3.04 56.03
N PRO A 476 -51.58 2.87 55.48
CA PRO A 476 -51.26 2.48 54.09
C PRO A 476 -52.32 1.70 53.28
N ASP A 477 -52.84 0.59 53.84
CA ASP A 477 -53.77 -0.29 53.12
C ASP A 477 -55.26 0.15 53.17
N SER A 478 -55.63 1.41 53.46
CA SER A 478 -56.98 1.75 53.96
C SER A 478 -57.46 3.20 53.80
N ALA A 479 -57.83 3.58 52.57
CA ALA A 479 -58.15 4.96 52.17
C ALA A 479 -59.12 5.72 53.09
N GLY A 480 -58.78 6.96 53.45
CA GLY A 480 -59.50 7.71 54.49
C GLY A 480 -59.51 9.23 54.31
N THR A 481 -58.50 9.96 54.82
CA THR A 481 -58.40 11.42 54.59
C THR A 481 -56.99 12.02 54.68
N SER A 482 -56.74 13.02 53.81
CA SER A 482 -55.60 13.96 53.75
C SER A 482 -55.18 14.76 55.00
N GLU A 483 -55.63 14.39 56.20
CA GLU A 483 -54.98 14.81 57.45
C GLU A 483 -53.93 13.79 57.93
N ASN A 484 -54.11 12.48 57.66
CA ASN A 484 -53.21 11.40 58.10
C ASN A 484 -53.47 10.01 57.44
N GLY A 485 -54.16 9.96 56.30
CA GLY A 485 -54.55 8.70 55.64
C GLY A 485 -55.74 8.00 56.27
N CYS A 486 -55.69 7.71 57.56
CA CYS A 486 -56.64 6.80 58.19
C CYS A 486 -58.13 7.19 58.07
N PRO A 487 -59.04 6.20 57.92
CA PRO A 487 -60.48 6.44 57.84
C PRO A 487 -61.05 7.08 59.11
N LYS A 488 -61.80 8.18 58.94
CA LYS A 488 -62.36 8.91 60.09
C LYS A 488 -63.40 8.08 60.85
N ALA A 489 -63.01 7.67 62.07
CA ALA A 489 -63.82 6.85 62.97
C ALA A 489 -65.21 7.46 63.21
N LYS A 490 -66.27 6.70 62.88
CA LYS A 490 -67.66 7.15 63.01
C LYS A 490 -67.96 7.59 64.45
N PRO A 491 -68.50 8.80 64.67
CA PRO A 491 -68.70 9.33 66.02
C PRO A 491 -69.72 8.48 66.80
N LYS A 492 -69.38 8.11 68.04
CA LYS A 492 -70.26 7.30 68.90
C LYS A 492 -71.57 8.06 69.20
N ALA A 493 -72.69 7.43 68.86
CA ALA A 493 -74.01 8.03 68.94
C ALA A 493 -74.44 8.35 70.40
N LYS A 494 -75.31 9.35 70.53
CA LYS A 494 -75.63 10.06 71.78
C LYS A 494 -76.95 9.56 72.40
N GLU A 495 -76.86 8.77 73.48
CA GLU A 495 -77.95 7.99 74.11
C GLU A 495 -79.39 8.55 73.98
N ILE A 496 -80.27 7.81 73.29
CA ILE A 496 -81.72 8.04 73.34
C ILE A 496 -82.30 7.52 74.66
N LYS A 497 -82.63 8.47 75.55
CA LYS A 497 -83.26 8.18 76.86
C LYS A 497 -84.61 7.46 76.69
N ARG A 498 -84.79 6.34 77.40
CA ARG A 498 -86.10 5.65 77.53
C ARG A 498 -87.12 6.57 78.20
N GLY A 499 -88.31 6.70 77.61
CA GLY A 499 -89.41 7.48 78.18
C GLY A 499 -90.55 7.77 77.21
N ARG A 500 -91.47 8.63 77.67
CA ARG A 500 -92.57 9.23 76.93
C ARG A 500 -92.16 10.61 76.43
N VAL A 501 -92.31 10.86 75.13
CA VAL A 501 -92.04 12.15 74.48
C VAL A 501 -93.32 12.66 73.84
N ILE A 502 -93.69 13.93 74.09
CA ILE A 502 -94.79 14.58 73.36
C ILE A 502 -94.19 15.25 72.13
N LEU A 503 -94.67 14.92 70.93
CA LEU A 503 -94.19 15.55 69.70
C LEU A 503 -94.71 16.98 69.59
N GLN A 504 -93.79 17.94 69.52
CA GLN A 504 -94.11 19.33 69.24
C GLN A 504 -94.17 19.55 67.72
N GLY A 505 -94.97 20.51 67.25
CA GLY A 505 -95.15 20.82 65.82
C GLY A 505 -96.10 19.89 65.05
N VAL A 506 -96.22 18.62 65.45
CA VAL A 506 -97.13 17.65 64.80
C VAL A 506 -98.59 18.04 65.04
N SER A 507 -99.33 18.24 63.95
CA SER A 507 -100.68 18.79 63.93
C SER A 507 -101.46 18.31 62.69
N PHE A 508 -102.79 18.32 62.81
CA PHE A 508 -103.71 17.81 61.78
C PHE A 508 -104.70 18.88 61.36
N GLU A 509 -105.24 18.76 60.16
CA GLU A 509 -106.32 19.62 59.69
C GLU A 509 -107.61 19.42 60.51
N GLY A 510 -108.52 20.39 60.44
CA GLY A 510 -109.69 20.51 61.31
C GLY A 510 -110.57 19.25 61.35
N GLY A 511 -110.53 18.51 62.46
CA GLY A 511 -111.29 17.27 62.65
C GLY A 511 -110.83 16.07 61.81
N SER A 512 -109.76 16.19 61.03
CA SER A 512 -109.26 15.13 60.14
C SER A 512 -108.03 14.41 60.71
N ALA A 513 -107.56 13.38 59.99
CA ALA A 513 -106.27 12.72 60.21
C ALA A 513 -105.17 13.16 59.22
N ILE A 514 -105.43 14.17 58.38
CA ILE A 514 -104.47 14.70 57.41
C ILE A 514 -103.42 15.54 58.15
N LEU A 515 -102.14 15.21 58.00
CA LEU A 515 -101.02 15.96 58.57
C LEU A 515 -100.87 17.31 57.89
N SER A 516 -100.66 18.38 58.67
CA SER A 516 -100.30 19.69 58.14
C SER A 516 -98.87 19.71 57.60
N SER A 517 -98.56 20.56 56.61
CA SER A 517 -97.22 20.64 56.01
C SER A 517 -96.11 20.93 57.03
N SER A 518 -96.40 21.75 58.05
CA SER A 518 -95.44 22.05 59.14
C SER A 518 -95.14 20.84 60.03
N SER A 519 -95.98 19.81 60.01
CA SER A 519 -95.77 18.57 60.78
C SER A 519 -94.70 17.67 60.14
N GLN A 520 -94.46 17.81 58.84
CA GLN A 520 -93.48 16.98 58.13
C GLN A 520 -92.06 17.24 58.68
N ASN A 521 -91.67 18.51 58.83
CA ASN A 521 -90.39 18.90 59.44
C ASN A 521 -90.21 18.36 60.87
N ALA A 522 -91.29 18.27 61.65
CA ALA A 522 -91.25 17.71 63.01
C ALA A 522 -91.15 16.18 63.04
N LEU A 523 -91.61 15.50 61.98
CA LEU A 523 -91.48 14.06 61.80
C LEU A 523 -90.14 13.68 61.11
N GLU A 524 -89.53 14.59 60.35
CA GLU A 524 -88.17 14.41 59.80
C GLU A 524 -87.14 14.20 60.92
N GLN A 525 -87.17 15.05 61.96
CA GLN A 525 -86.28 14.90 63.13
C GLN A 525 -86.50 13.58 63.88
N VAL A 526 -87.70 13.01 63.81
CA VAL A 526 -88.02 11.67 64.35
C VAL A 526 -87.50 10.57 63.43
N PHE A 527 -87.53 10.77 62.11
CA PHE A 527 -86.95 9.86 61.12
C PHE A 527 -85.43 9.78 61.21
N GLU A 528 -84.73 10.94 61.28
CA GLU A 528 -83.28 11.03 61.51
C GLU A 528 -82.91 10.24 62.79
N SER A 529 -83.56 10.57 63.91
CA SER A 529 -83.36 9.93 65.22
C SER A 529 -83.68 8.43 65.27
N LEU A 530 -84.38 7.86 64.27
CA LEU A 530 -84.69 6.44 64.17
C LEU A 530 -83.90 5.69 63.10
N SER A 531 -83.23 6.43 62.20
CA SER A 531 -82.32 5.87 61.20
C SER A 531 -80.97 5.51 61.84
N ASP A 532 -80.45 6.39 62.71
CA ASP A 532 -79.21 6.17 63.48
C ASP A 532 -79.29 4.99 64.47
N TYR A 533 -80.50 4.58 64.86
CA TYR A 533 -80.76 3.57 65.90
C TYR A 533 -81.76 2.53 65.40
N SER A 534 -81.29 1.62 64.54
CA SER A 534 -82.13 0.62 63.84
C SER A 534 -82.86 -0.35 64.77
N GLU A 535 -82.38 -0.53 66.00
CA GLU A 535 -82.89 -1.46 67.00
C GLU A 535 -84.10 -0.95 67.81
N VAL A 536 -84.26 0.37 67.92
CA VAL A 536 -85.26 1.00 68.79
C VAL A 536 -86.68 0.74 68.29
N ARG A 537 -87.61 0.42 69.21
CA ARG A 537 -89.03 0.15 68.92
C ARG A 537 -89.94 1.14 69.65
N LEU A 538 -91.00 1.58 68.98
CA LEU A 538 -91.88 2.65 69.48
C LEU A 538 -93.37 2.28 69.47
N GLU A 539 -94.12 2.96 70.33
CA GLU A 539 -95.57 3.15 70.21
C GLU A 539 -95.87 4.63 69.99
N ILE A 540 -96.58 4.92 68.90
CA ILE A 540 -97.14 6.22 68.56
C ILE A 540 -98.56 6.27 69.14
N GLN A 541 -98.77 7.07 70.18
CA GLN A 541 -100.08 7.28 70.80
C GLN A 541 -100.67 8.61 70.35
N ALA A 542 -101.96 8.65 70.06
CA ALA A 542 -102.66 9.85 69.65
C ALA A 542 -103.84 10.17 70.57
N HIS A 543 -104.04 11.45 70.87
CA HIS A 543 -105.08 11.93 71.78
C HIS A 543 -105.89 13.06 71.10
N THR A 544 -107.11 13.28 71.60
CA THR A 544 -107.98 14.38 71.18
C THR A 544 -108.42 15.21 72.40
N ASP A 545 -109.03 16.36 72.13
CA ASP A 545 -109.91 16.98 73.13
C ASP A 545 -111.29 16.27 73.21
N ASN A 546 -112.12 16.74 74.14
CA ASN A 546 -113.47 16.19 74.43
C ASN A 546 -114.61 16.81 73.60
N SER A 547 -114.33 17.50 72.49
CA SER A 547 -115.39 18.13 71.66
C SER A 547 -116.17 17.11 70.81
N GLY A 548 -115.65 15.88 70.66
CA GLY A 548 -116.28 14.79 69.93
C GLY A 548 -116.85 13.71 70.87
N ALA A 549 -117.81 12.92 70.37
CA ALA A 549 -118.31 11.75 71.10
C ALA A 549 -117.18 10.71 71.30
N PRO A 550 -117.01 10.09 72.49
CA PRO A 550 -115.81 9.30 72.81
C PRO A 550 -115.46 8.17 71.83
N ALA A 551 -116.45 7.53 71.20
CA ALA A 551 -116.23 6.52 70.16
C ALA A 551 -115.62 7.13 68.88
N ALA A 552 -116.06 8.34 68.48
CA ALA A 552 -115.51 9.07 67.36
C ALA A 552 -114.11 9.65 67.70
N SER A 553 -113.92 10.15 68.92
CA SER A 553 -112.63 10.62 69.44
C SER A 553 -111.56 9.52 69.41
N ARG A 554 -111.91 8.29 69.83
CA ARG A 554 -111.06 7.10 69.72
C ARG A 554 -110.77 6.71 68.27
N ALA A 555 -111.77 6.72 67.39
CA ALA A 555 -111.57 6.41 65.97
C ALA A 555 -110.71 7.45 65.23
N LEU A 556 -110.87 8.74 65.54
CA LEU A 556 -110.08 9.83 64.96
C LEU A 556 -108.62 9.78 65.42
N SER A 557 -108.38 9.57 66.72
CA SER A 557 -107.02 9.41 67.24
C SER A 557 -106.32 8.17 66.68
N GLN A 558 -106.99 7.03 66.56
CA GLN A 558 -106.40 5.82 65.95
C GLN A 558 -105.86 6.12 64.54
N LYS A 559 -106.68 6.76 63.69
CA LYS A 559 -106.27 7.17 62.33
C LYS A 559 -105.13 8.19 62.31
N ARG A 560 -105.05 9.08 63.31
CA ARG A 560 -103.94 10.03 63.46
C ARG A 560 -102.62 9.35 63.82
N ALA A 561 -102.65 8.35 64.72
CA ALA A 561 -101.48 7.54 65.04
C ALA A 561 -101.02 6.71 63.82
N GLU A 562 -101.96 6.10 63.10
CA GLU A 562 -101.71 5.37 61.84
C GLU A 562 -101.07 6.28 60.79
N THR A 563 -101.58 7.50 60.57
CA THR A 563 -101.02 8.43 59.59
C THR A 563 -99.58 8.85 59.94
N VAL A 564 -99.24 9.01 61.22
CA VAL A 564 -97.87 9.31 61.67
C VAL A 564 -96.93 8.10 61.48
N ARG A 565 -97.41 6.88 61.76
CA ARG A 565 -96.66 5.65 61.45
C ARG A 565 -96.39 5.56 59.95
N ASP A 566 -97.43 5.72 59.12
CA ASP A 566 -97.34 5.52 57.68
C ASP A 566 -96.43 6.56 57.01
N TYR A 567 -96.40 7.80 57.54
CA TYR A 567 -95.39 8.80 57.15
C TYR A 567 -93.95 8.33 57.46
N LEU A 568 -93.67 7.87 58.68
CA LEU A 568 -92.33 7.40 59.07
C LEU A 568 -91.91 6.12 58.33
N VAL A 569 -92.86 5.23 58.01
CA VAL A 569 -92.62 4.06 57.14
C VAL A 569 -92.32 4.50 55.72
N SER A 570 -93.03 5.50 55.16
CA SER A 570 -92.75 6.02 53.81
C SER A 570 -91.38 6.69 53.68
N LYS A 571 -90.75 7.07 54.80
CA LYS A 571 -89.39 7.58 54.88
C LYS A 571 -88.30 6.50 54.97
N GLY A 572 -88.67 5.25 55.32
CA GLY A 572 -87.75 4.11 55.38
C GLY A 572 -87.66 3.40 56.74
N ILE A 573 -88.42 3.82 57.76
CA ILE A 573 -88.46 3.07 59.03
C ILE A 573 -89.25 1.77 58.85
N ASP A 574 -88.66 0.63 59.20
CA ASP A 574 -89.35 -0.67 59.21
C ASP A 574 -90.63 -0.60 60.06
N ALA A 575 -91.78 -0.91 59.44
CA ALA A 575 -93.08 -0.92 60.07
C ALA A 575 -93.16 -1.85 61.30
N ASN A 576 -92.36 -2.91 61.37
CA ASN A 576 -92.28 -3.80 62.53
C ASN A 576 -91.74 -3.09 63.80
N ARG A 577 -91.08 -1.93 63.65
CA ARG A 577 -90.58 -1.10 64.76
C ARG A 577 -91.63 -0.16 65.34
N LEU A 578 -92.76 0.06 64.64
CA LEU A 578 -93.74 1.11 64.95
C LEU A 578 -95.14 0.58 65.24
N SER A 579 -95.54 0.62 66.50
CA SER A 579 -96.92 0.33 66.96
C SER A 579 -97.74 1.62 67.13
N VAL A 580 -99.08 1.52 67.10
CA VAL A 580 -100.01 2.67 67.11
C VAL A 580 -101.17 2.49 68.08
N SER A 581 -101.62 3.57 68.73
CA SER A 581 -102.74 3.53 69.68
C SER A 581 -103.57 4.83 69.74
N GLY A 582 -104.86 4.75 69.40
CA GLY A 582 -105.84 5.82 69.55
C GLY A 582 -106.42 5.91 70.95
N ARG A 583 -105.99 6.91 71.73
CA ARG A 583 -106.45 7.14 73.11
C ARG A 583 -107.70 8.02 73.21
N GLY A 584 -108.00 8.80 72.18
CA GLY A 584 -109.12 9.73 72.16
C GLY A 584 -109.00 10.78 73.27
N ASP A 585 -110.11 11.08 73.93
CA ASP A 585 -110.25 12.07 74.98
C ASP A 585 -110.03 11.51 76.41
N SER A 586 -109.77 10.21 76.57
CA SER A 586 -109.69 9.56 77.89
C SER A 586 -108.39 9.83 78.67
N GLU A 587 -107.39 10.44 78.04
CA GLU A 587 -106.08 10.74 78.66
C GLU A 587 -105.68 12.22 78.42
N PRO A 588 -106.39 13.19 79.02
CA PRO A 588 -106.07 14.61 78.93
C PRO A 588 -104.88 14.98 79.82
N ILE A 589 -104.09 15.95 79.37
CA ILE A 589 -102.95 16.54 80.11
C ILE A 589 -103.21 18.00 80.53
N ALA A 590 -104.29 18.61 80.06
CA ALA A 590 -104.69 19.97 80.36
C ALA A 590 -106.23 20.11 80.44
N ASP A 591 -106.72 21.22 81.00
CA ASP A 591 -108.15 21.43 81.19
C ASP A 591 -108.91 21.65 79.86
N ASN A 592 -109.73 20.66 79.53
CA ASN A 592 -110.64 20.63 78.39
C ASN A 592 -111.72 21.74 78.41
N SER A 593 -111.97 22.44 79.51
CA SER A 593 -112.85 23.62 79.51
C SER A 593 -112.28 24.76 78.65
N THR A 594 -110.94 24.87 78.62
CA THR A 594 -110.22 25.98 77.96
C THR A 594 -109.82 25.64 76.53
N ILE A 595 -109.81 26.65 75.63
CA ILE A 595 -109.31 26.49 74.25
C ILE A 595 -107.83 26.04 74.25
N HIS A 596 -107.03 26.59 75.16
CA HIS A 596 -105.61 26.24 75.30
C HIS A 596 -105.41 24.78 75.73
N GLY A 597 -106.16 24.31 76.74
CA GLY A 597 -106.08 22.93 77.20
C GLY A 597 -106.60 21.93 76.17
N ARG A 598 -107.68 22.25 75.43
CA ARG A 598 -108.10 21.44 74.28
C ARG A 598 -107.01 21.35 73.19
N LYS A 599 -106.30 22.45 72.90
CA LYS A 599 -105.15 22.42 71.97
C LYS A 599 -104.01 21.55 72.48
N LEU A 600 -103.70 21.57 73.77
CA LEU A 600 -102.69 20.69 74.38
C LEU A 600 -103.11 19.21 74.42
N ASN A 601 -104.41 18.91 74.54
CA ASN A 601 -104.91 17.55 74.57
C ASN A 601 -104.89 16.88 73.19
N ASN A 602 -105.11 17.63 72.11
CA ASN A 602 -104.87 17.18 70.73
C ASN A 602 -103.36 17.06 70.44
N ARG A 603 -102.78 15.89 70.69
CA ARG A 603 -101.33 15.66 70.60
C ARG A 603 -100.98 14.26 70.12
N ILE A 604 -99.72 14.10 69.70
CA ILE A 604 -99.07 12.81 69.49
C ILE A 604 -98.01 12.60 70.57
N GLU A 605 -97.96 11.41 71.14
CA GLU A 605 -96.90 10.95 72.04
C GLU A 605 -96.14 9.78 71.39
N ILE A 606 -94.84 9.72 71.62
CA ILE A 606 -94.00 8.56 71.32
C ILE A 606 -93.54 7.94 72.64
N HIS A 607 -93.65 6.62 72.74
CA HIS A 607 -93.20 5.82 73.88
C HIS A 607 -92.23 4.75 73.40
N ARG A 608 -91.00 4.70 73.95
CA ARG A 608 -90.05 3.61 73.66
C ARG A 608 -90.54 2.31 74.28
N ARG A 609 -90.50 1.21 73.52
CA ARG A 609 -91.07 -0.11 73.87
C ARG A 609 -90.02 -1.20 74.17
N ASP A 610 -88.74 -0.88 74.03
CA ASP A 610 -87.57 -1.74 74.28
C ASP A 610 -86.71 -1.24 75.45
#